data_AF-A0A6J2UCV0-F1
#
_entry.id   AF-A0A6J2UCV0-F1
#
_cell.length_a   1.000
_cell.length_b   1.000
_cell.length_c   1.000
_cell.angle_alpha   90.00
_cell.angle_beta   90.00
_cell.angle_gamma   90.00
#
_symmetry.space_group_name_H-M   'P 1'
#
loop_
_entity.id
_entity.type
_entity.pdbx_description
1 polymer ?
#
loop_
_entity_poly.entity_id
_entity_poly.type
_entity_poly.pdbx_seq_one_letter_code
_entity_poly.pdbx_strand_id
1 'polypeptide(L)'
;MLKYTILALVAVSCHHINAEFTVADCRDLGFIKTQLMCSSCDKLDDFGLETLKPHCKQCCTQDQQPAAQRTYAKAILEVCTCKFRAYPQIQAFIQSGRPSKFPNLQIKYVRGLDPIVKLLDASGKVQETLSITKWNTDTVEEFFETHLEKVGASSKNSYSVVEEVDDDDEEDYLRTNRI
;
A
#
# COMPACT_ATOMS: atom_id res chain seq x y z
N MET A 1 23.94 49.44 -9.07
CA MET A 1 23.42 48.52 -8.05
C MET A 1 22.00 48.04 -8.36
N LEU A 2 21.01 48.94 -8.47
CA LEU A 2 19.60 48.56 -8.68
C LEU A 2 19.32 47.76 -9.98
N LYS A 3 20.05 48.04 -11.07
CA LYS A 3 19.95 47.28 -12.33
C LYS A 3 20.43 45.83 -12.22
N TYR A 4 21.50 45.58 -11.44
CA TYR A 4 22.07 44.24 -11.27
C TYR A 4 21.22 43.39 -10.30
N THR A 5 20.60 44.02 -9.30
CA THR A 5 19.64 43.35 -8.42
C THR A 5 18.35 42.98 -9.14
N ILE A 6 17.86 43.81 -10.06
CA ILE A 6 16.70 43.46 -10.92
C ILE A 6 17.07 42.31 -11.87
N LEU A 7 18.25 42.34 -12.48
CA LEU A 7 18.72 41.28 -13.37
C LEU A 7 18.84 39.92 -12.64
N ALA A 8 19.36 39.95 -11.40
CA ALA A 8 19.47 38.76 -10.55
C ALA A 8 18.10 38.21 -10.12
N LEU A 9 17.15 39.09 -9.77
CA LEU A 9 15.78 38.68 -9.43
C LEU A 9 15.06 38.03 -10.61
N VAL A 10 15.21 38.57 -11.82
CA VAL A 10 14.62 37.99 -13.05
C VAL A 10 15.23 36.62 -13.38
N ALA A 11 16.56 36.48 -13.22
CA ALA A 11 17.24 35.21 -13.45
C ALA A 11 16.78 34.10 -12.49
N VAL A 12 16.56 34.43 -11.21
CA VAL A 12 16.07 33.47 -10.21
C VAL A 12 14.61 33.06 -10.49
N SER A 13 13.76 33.97 -10.97
CA SER A 13 12.38 33.64 -11.32
C SER A 13 12.23 32.76 -12.58
N CYS A 14 13.22 32.75 -13.49
CA CYS A 14 13.19 31.91 -14.69
C CYS A 14 13.44 30.42 -14.41
N HIS A 15 13.96 30.07 -13.23
CA HIS A 15 14.25 28.66 -12.88
C HIS A 15 13.03 27.88 -12.37
N HIS A 16 11.89 28.54 -12.16
CA HIS A 16 10.68 27.90 -11.63
C HIS A 16 9.54 27.74 -12.65
N ILE A 17 9.84 27.86 -13.95
CA ILE A 17 8.85 27.63 -15.01
C ILE A 17 8.68 26.12 -15.20
N ASN A 18 7.77 25.50 -14.44
CA ASN A 18 7.30 24.16 -14.74
C ASN A 18 6.42 24.22 -16.01
N ALA A 19 7.05 24.11 -17.18
CA ALA A 19 6.31 23.93 -18.43
C ALA A 19 5.73 22.51 -18.44
N GLU A 20 4.41 22.40 -18.32
CA GLU A 20 3.71 21.14 -18.51
C GLU A 20 3.61 20.84 -20.01
N PHE A 21 3.97 19.62 -20.44
CA PHE A 21 3.85 19.24 -21.84
C PHE A 21 2.38 19.24 -22.29
N THR A 22 2.15 19.73 -23.50
CA THR A 22 0.83 19.65 -24.13
C THR A 22 0.56 18.22 -24.60
N VAL A 23 -0.70 17.93 -24.96
CA VAL A 23 -1.08 16.61 -25.53
C VAL A 23 -0.30 16.32 -26.82
N ALA A 24 0.01 17.34 -27.61
CA ALA A 24 0.77 17.20 -28.85
C ALA A 24 2.23 16.82 -28.58
N ASP A 25 2.88 17.52 -27.65
CA ASP A 25 4.28 17.23 -27.29
C ASP A 25 4.44 15.81 -26.75
N CYS A 26 3.49 15.38 -25.91
CA CYS A 26 3.47 14.01 -25.41
C CYS A 26 3.32 12.98 -26.53
N ARG A 27 2.49 13.26 -27.53
CA ARG A 27 2.28 12.38 -28.68
C ARG A 27 3.53 12.26 -29.55
N ASP A 28 4.27 13.35 -29.73
CA ASP A 28 5.54 13.36 -30.48
C ASP A 28 6.63 12.55 -29.76
N LEU A 29 6.56 12.50 -28.43
CA LEU A 29 7.39 11.62 -27.58
C LEU A 29 6.88 10.16 -27.52
N GLY A 30 5.75 9.86 -28.17
CA GLY A 30 5.15 8.52 -28.20
C GLY A 30 4.18 8.20 -27.04
N PHE A 31 3.83 9.18 -26.23
CA PHE A 31 2.93 9.04 -25.07
C PHE A 31 1.50 9.51 -25.37
N ILE A 32 0.52 8.75 -24.91
CA ILE A 32 -0.91 9.13 -24.99
C ILE A 32 -1.33 9.72 -23.64
N LYS A 33 -1.25 11.05 -23.49
CA LYS A 33 -1.48 11.76 -22.22
C LYS A 33 -2.81 11.41 -21.52
N THR A 34 -3.87 11.12 -22.27
CA THR A 34 -5.20 10.79 -21.73
C THR A 34 -5.34 9.37 -21.19
N GLN A 35 -4.43 8.46 -21.55
CA GLN A 35 -4.47 7.04 -21.16
C GLN A 35 -3.25 6.64 -20.33
N LEU A 36 -2.23 7.51 -20.26
CA LEU A 36 -0.99 7.25 -19.58
C LEU A 36 -1.11 7.59 -18.09
N MET A 37 -1.03 6.56 -17.26
CA MET A 37 -1.03 6.65 -15.80
C MET A 37 0.40 6.74 -15.24
N CYS A 38 0.61 7.54 -14.19
CA CYS A 38 1.96 7.79 -13.68
C CYS A 38 2.65 6.57 -13.05
N SER A 39 1.90 5.57 -12.60
CA SER A 39 2.38 4.27 -12.09
C SER A 39 3.00 3.42 -13.19
N SER A 40 2.52 3.54 -14.44
CA SER A 40 3.15 2.91 -15.60
C SER A 40 4.55 3.50 -15.86
N CYS A 41 4.75 4.78 -15.57
CA CYS A 41 6.07 5.42 -15.69
C CYS A 41 7.05 4.96 -14.61
N ASP A 42 6.59 4.51 -13.44
CA ASP A 42 7.47 4.01 -12.37
C ASP A 42 8.05 2.63 -12.68
N LYS A 43 7.32 1.82 -13.45
CA LYS A 43 7.77 0.49 -13.88
C LYS A 43 8.78 0.51 -15.02
N LEU A 44 9.06 1.68 -15.63
CA LEU A 44 10.01 1.78 -16.74
C LEU A 44 11.45 1.39 -16.33
N ASP A 45 11.78 1.53 -15.05
CA ASP A 45 13.09 1.13 -14.52
C ASP A 45 13.30 -0.39 -14.62
N ASP A 46 12.23 -1.18 -14.43
CA ASP A 46 12.27 -2.65 -14.50
C ASP A 46 12.62 -3.16 -15.91
N PHE A 47 12.42 -2.32 -16.93
CA PHE A 47 12.67 -2.65 -18.34
C PHE A 47 13.91 -1.95 -18.91
N GLY A 48 14.70 -1.24 -18.09
CA GLY A 48 15.86 -0.48 -18.54
C GLY A 48 15.48 0.72 -19.43
N LEU A 49 14.30 1.31 -19.21
CA LEU A 49 13.79 2.48 -19.95
C LEU A 49 13.85 3.76 -19.10
N GLU A 50 14.86 3.87 -18.23
CA GLU A 50 15.05 4.98 -17.29
C GLU A 50 15.10 6.36 -17.97
N THR A 51 15.60 6.41 -19.21
CA THR A 51 15.72 7.64 -20.00
C THR A 51 14.36 8.22 -20.40
N LEU A 52 13.33 7.39 -20.52
CA LEU A 52 11.96 7.79 -20.88
C LEU A 52 11.13 8.21 -19.67
N LYS A 53 11.53 7.80 -18.46
CA LYS A 53 10.84 8.10 -17.20
C LYS A 53 10.56 9.60 -16.98
N PRO A 54 11.51 10.54 -17.15
CA PRO A 54 11.22 11.96 -16.94
C PRO A 54 10.14 12.48 -17.89
N HIS A 55 10.22 12.14 -19.18
CA HIS A 55 9.25 12.55 -20.19
C HIS A 55 7.88 11.88 -19.95
N CYS A 56 7.87 10.61 -19.55
CA CYS A 56 6.65 9.89 -19.17
C CYS A 56 5.95 10.57 -17.99
N LYS A 57 6.69 10.99 -16.96
CA LYS A 57 6.15 11.67 -15.78
C LYS A 57 5.55 13.04 -16.08
N GLN A 58 6.04 13.73 -17.11
CA GLN A 58 5.47 15.00 -17.55
C GLN A 58 4.21 14.83 -18.43
N CYS A 59 3.96 13.60 -18.92
CA CYS A 59 2.86 13.25 -19.81
C CYS A 59 1.80 12.36 -19.17
N CYS A 60 1.98 11.94 -17.92
CA CYS A 60 1.06 11.03 -17.24
C CYS A 60 0.01 11.77 -16.41
N THR A 61 -1.13 11.12 -16.19
CA THR A 61 -2.12 11.55 -15.21
C THR A 61 -1.83 10.86 -13.88
N GLN A 62 -1.91 11.62 -12.79
CA GLN A 62 -1.71 11.09 -11.44
C GLN A 62 -2.72 9.97 -11.17
N ASP A 63 -2.23 8.78 -10.86
CA ASP A 63 -3.10 7.69 -10.47
C ASP A 63 -3.82 8.02 -9.17
N GLN A 64 -5.15 8.02 -9.21
CA GLN A 64 -5.89 7.53 -8.06
C GLN A 64 -5.71 6.02 -8.07
N GLN A 65 -4.63 5.51 -7.46
CA GLN A 65 -4.38 4.07 -7.35
C GLN A 65 -5.70 3.36 -7.05
N PRO A 66 -6.13 2.32 -7.78
CA PRO A 66 -7.34 1.61 -7.39
C PRO A 66 -7.20 1.17 -5.92
N ALA A 67 -8.28 1.23 -5.13
CA ALA A 67 -8.26 0.92 -3.69
C ALA A 67 -7.53 -0.41 -3.38
N ALA A 68 -7.62 -1.36 -4.32
CA ALA A 68 -6.97 -2.67 -4.30
C ALA A 68 -5.41 -2.66 -4.35
N GLN A 69 -4.78 -1.53 -4.65
CA GLN A 69 -3.32 -1.39 -4.76
C GLN A 69 -2.74 -0.36 -3.79
N ARG A 70 -3.57 0.24 -2.94
CA ARG A 70 -3.10 1.20 -1.93
C ARG A 70 -2.68 0.45 -0.67
N THR A 71 -1.47 0.74 -0.21
CA THR A 71 -1.03 0.35 1.12
C THR A 71 -1.39 1.44 2.12
N TYR A 72 -1.87 1.02 3.29
CA TYR A 72 -2.32 1.87 4.37
C TYR A 72 -1.47 1.63 5.60
N ALA A 73 -1.06 2.72 6.26
CA ALA A 73 -0.23 2.63 7.44
C ALA A 73 -0.99 2.04 8.65
N LYS A 74 -2.29 2.30 8.76
CA LYS A 74 -3.13 1.86 9.88
C LYS A 74 -4.53 1.47 9.42
N ALA A 75 -5.18 0.58 10.16
CA ALA A 75 -6.60 0.27 9.98
C ALA A 75 -7.35 0.15 11.30
N ILE A 76 -8.64 0.48 11.28
CA ILE A 76 -9.57 0.26 12.39
C ILE A 76 -10.72 -0.61 11.89
N LEU A 77 -10.88 -1.79 12.48
CA LEU A 77 -12.04 -2.65 12.30
C LEU A 77 -13.09 -2.30 13.36
N GLU A 78 -14.18 -1.65 12.94
CA GLU A 78 -15.31 -1.33 13.82
C GLU A 78 -16.39 -2.42 13.75
N VAL A 79 -16.75 -2.98 14.89
CA VAL A 79 -17.74 -4.08 14.98
C VAL A 79 -18.68 -3.94 16.17
N CYS A 80 -19.88 -4.52 16.08
CA CYS A 80 -20.75 -4.71 17.25
C CYS A 80 -20.79 -6.17 17.70
N THR A 81 -20.53 -6.42 18.98
CA THR A 81 -20.74 -7.75 19.60
C THR A 81 -22.20 -8.20 19.49
N CYS A 82 -23.14 -7.26 19.46
CA CYS A 82 -24.57 -7.51 19.27
C CYS A 82 -24.92 -8.14 17.91
N LYS A 83 -24.07 -7.97 16.89
CA LYS A 83 -24.31 -8.47 15.52
C LYS A 83 -23.45 -9.68 15.17
N PHE A 84 -22.68 -10.22 16.11
CA PHE A 84 -21.83 -11.38 15.86
C PHE A 84 -22.60 -12.63 15.44
N ARG A 85 -23.84 -12.80 15.91
CA ARG A 85 -24.73 -13.88 15.43
C ARG A 85 -24.99 -13.79 13.92
N ALA A 86 -25.08 -12.57 13.37
CA ALA A 86 -25.30 -12.35 11.94
C ALA A 86 -24.00 -12.44 11.12
N TYR A 87 -22.84 -12.21 11.76
CA TYR A 87 -21.52 -12.22 11.13
C TYR A 87 -20.54 -13.14 11.87
N PRO A 88 -20.83 -14.45 11.98
CA PRO A 88 -20.00 -15.40 12.73
C PRO A 88 -18.56 -15.48 12.20
N GLN A 89 -18.36 -15.27 10.90
CA GLN A 89 -17.05 -15.25 10.27
C GLN A 89 -16.17 -14.07 10.73
N ILE A 90 -16.77 -12.90 10.96
CA ILE A 90 -16.05 -11.73 11.49
C ILE A 90 -15.69 -11.95 12.97
N GLN A 91 -16.61 -12.55 13.74
CA GLN A 91 -16.30 -12.96 15.12
C GLN A 91 -15.13 -13.96 15.13
N ALA A 92 -15.13 -14.95 14.23
CA ALA A 92 -14.06 -15.94 14.13
C ALA A 92 -12.70 -15.29 13.81
N PHE A 93 -12.65 -14.31 12.92
CA PHE A 93 -11.43 -13.53 12.68
C PHE A 93 -10.93 -12.88 13.97
N ILE A 94 -11.79 -12.14 14.68
CA ILE A 94 -11.43 -11.37 15.89
C ILE A 94 -10.98 -12.28 17.04
N GLN A 95 -11.65 -13.42 17.24
CA GLN A 95 -11.38 -14.34 18.34
C GLN A 95 -10.25 -15.33 18.04
N SER A 96 -9.83 -15.43 16.78
CA SER A 96 -8.66 -16.22 16.40
C SER A 96 -7.35 -15.50 16.75
N GLY A 97 -6.21 -16.14 16.48
CA GLY A 97 -4.89 -15.51 16.54
C GLY A 97 -4.52 -14.67 15.31
N ARG A 98 -5.39 -14.58 14.28
CA ARG A 98 -5.11 -13.85 13.03
C ARG A 98 -4.86 -12.35 13.22
N PRO A 99 -5.64 -11.61 14.05
CA PRO A 99 -5.44 -10.17 14.21
C PRO A 99 -4.06 -9.82 14.77
N SER A 100 -3.46 -10.72 15.55
CA SER A 100 -2.12 -10.55 16.13
C SER A 100 -1.01 -10.42 15.09
N LYS A 101 -1.23 -10.88 13.85
CA LYS A 101 -0.30 -10.71 12.73
C LYS A 101 -0.19 -9.26 12.25
N PHE A 102 -1.18 -8.42 12.61
CA PHE A 102 -1.32 -7.07 12.08
C PHE A 102 -1.20 -6.04 13.21
N PRO A 103 0.02 -5.59 13.57
CA PRO A 103 0.23 -4.60 14.63
C PRO A 103 -0.40 -3.23 14.31
N ASN A 104 -0.63 -2.95 13.02
CA ASN A 104 -1.26 -1.74 12.52
C ASN A 104 -2.80 -1.82 12.46
N LEU A 105 -3.39 -2.94 12.88
CA LEU A 105 -4.84 -3.15 12.93
C LEU A 105 -5.36 -2.95 14.34
N GLN A 106 -6.32 -2.04 14.50
CA GLN A 106 -7.04 -1.82 15.75
C GLN A 106 -8.48 -2.34 15.65
N ILE A 107 -8.94 -3.08 16.66
CA ILE A 107 -10.33 -3.52 16.74
C ILE A 107 -11.09 -2.58 17.68
N LYS A 108 -12.20 -2.02 17.23
CA LYS A 108 -13.02 -1.10 17.98
C LYS A 108 -14.46 -1.59 18.06
N TYR A 109 -14.99 -1.70 19.28
CA TYR A 109 -16.36 -2.14 19.49
C TYR A 109 -17.32 -0.95 19.51
N VAL A 110 -18.20 -0.87 18.52
CA VAL A 110 -19.21 0.17 18.38
C VAL A 110 -20.59 -0.46 18.32
N ARG A 111 -21.54 0.05 19.11
CA ARG A 111 -22.89 -0.50 19.20
C ARG A 111 -23.68 -0.25 17.92
N GLY A 112 -24.46 -1.25 17.47
CA GLY A 112 -25.45 -1.12 16.40
C GLY A 112 -24.92 -1.09 14.97
N LEU A 113 -23.63 -0.84 14.77
CA LEU A 113 -23.01 -0.79 13.45
C LEU A 113 -22.79 -2.18 12.86
N ASP A 114 -22.97 -2.29 11.55
CA ASP A 114 -22.48 -3.43 10.78
C ASP A 114 -20.94 -3.37 10.71
N PRO A 115 -20.26 -4.52 10.56
CA PRO A 115 -18.80 -4.57 10.45
C PRO A 115 -18.27 -3.69 9.32
N ILE A 116 -17.39 -2.75 9.66
CA ILE A 116 -16.71 -1.87 8.70
C ILE A 116 -15.21 -1.76 9.00
N VAL A 117 -14.42 -1.57 7.95
CA VAL A 117 -12.99 -1.30 8.02
C VAL A 117 -12.74 0.15 7.63
N LYS A 118 -12.07 0.90 8.49
CA LYS A 118 -11.56 2.23 8.21
C LYS A 118 -10.07 2.13 7.93
N LEU A 119 -9.64 2.62 6.79
CA LEU A 119 -8.24 2.64 6.35
C LEU A 119 -7.69 4.03 6.61
N LEU A 120 -6.53 4.11 7.26
CA LEU A 120 -5.93 5.35 7.72
C LEU A 120 -4.51 5.49 7.20
N ASP A 121 -4.12 6.74 6.98
CA ASP A 121 -2.73 7.09 6.69
C ASP A 121 -1.85 7.11 7.95
N ALA A 122 -0.56 7.39 7.78
CA ALA A 122 0.40 7.47 8.89
C ALA A 122 0.00 8.53 9.95
N SER A 123 -0.67 9.61 9.51
CA SER A 123 -1.16 10.67 10.38
C SER A 123 -2.43 10.28 11.16
N GLY A 124 -3.03 9.13 10.86
CA GLY A 124 -4.26 8.66 11.50
C GLY A 124 -5.51 9.31 10.95
N LYS A 125 -5.46 9.88 9.74
CA LYS A 125 -6.65 10.39 9.03
C LYS A 125 -7.27 9.25 8.22
N VAL A 126 -8.60 9.15 8.28
CA VAL A 126 -9.37 8.16 7.50
C VAL A 126 -9.31 8.54 6.02
N GLN A 127 -8.77 7.63 5.22
CA GLN A 127 -8.70 7.76 3.76
C GLN A 127 -9.87 7.04 3.10
N GLU A 128 -10.25 5.87 3.61
CA GLU A 128 -11.30 5.03 3.02
C GLU A 128 -12.07 4.26 4.10
N THR A 129 -13.33 3.93 3.81
CA THR A 129 -14.18 3.10 4.68
C THR A 129 -14.88 2.03 3.84
N LEU A 130 -14.70 0.77 4.21
CA LEU A 130 -15.22 -0.40 3.50
C LEU A 130 -16.21 -1.18 4.38
N SER A 131 -17.29 -1.66 3.78
CA SER A 131 -18.20 -2.62 4.42
C SER A 131 -17.71 -4.03 4.18
N ILE A 132 -17.55 -4.81 5.25
CA ILE A 132 -17.06 -6.21 5.17
C ILE A 132 -18.16 -7.22 5.50
N THR A 133 -19.43 -6.79 5.48
CA THR A 133 -20.60 -7.62 5.80
C THR A 133 -20.70 -8.92 4.98
N LYS A 134 -20.14 -8.91 3.75
CA LYS A 134 -20.15 -10.05 2.82
C LYS A 134 -18.85 -10.85 2.81
N TRP A 135 -17.86 -10.46 3.60
CA TRP A 135 -16.54 -11.10 3.59
C TRP A 135 -16.52 -12.32 4.49
N ASN A 136 -15.69 -13.29 4.13
CA ASN A 136 -15.37 -14.44 4.98
C ASN A 136 -14.08 -14.18 5.79
N THR A 137 -13.74 -15.08 6.69
CA THR A 137 -12.58 -14.95 7.59
C THR A 137 -11.25 -14.80 6.83
N ASP A 138 -11.09 -15.56 5.73
CA ASP A 138 -9.84 -15.59 4.97
C ASP A 138 -9.70 -14.34 4.09
N THR A 139 -10.79 -13.88 3.48
CA THR A 139 -10.82 -12.61 2.71
C THR A 139 -10.46 -11.42 3.59
N VAL A 140 -10.92 -11.39 4.85
CA VAL A 140 -10.56 -10.32 5.79
C VAL A 140 -9.06 -10.35 6.10
N GLU A 141 -8.49 -11.53 6.33
CA GLU A 141 -7.06 -11.70 6.59
C GLU A 141 -6.20 -11.30 5.39
N GLU A 142 -6.50 -11.86 4.20
CA GLU A 142 -5.80 -11.57 2.95
C GLU A 142 -5.84 -10.07 2.62
N PHE A 143 -6.99 -9.43 2.86
CA PHE A 143 -7.13 -8.00 2.65
C PHE A 143 -6.16 -7.20 3.51
N PHE A 144 -6.07 -7.49 4.81
CA PHE A 144 -5.14 -6.79 5.69
C PHE A 144 -3.68 -7.12 5.39
N GLU A 145 -3.36 -8.36 5.00
CA GLU A 145 -2.00 -8.74 4.60
C GLU A 145 -1.52 -8.00 3.35
N THR A 146 -2.42 -7.76 2.39
CA THR A 146 -2.10 -7.08 1.14
C THR A 146 -2.07 -5.55 1.30
N HIS A 147 -2.95 -4.99 2.13
CA HIS A 147 -3.19 -3.54 2.18
C HIS A 147 -2.60 -2.85 3.41
N LEU A 148 -2.14 -3.57 4.44
CA LEU A 148 -1.45 -2.94 5.58
C LEU A 148 0.06 -2.97 5.42
N GLU A 149 0.70 -1.85 5.76
CA GLU A 149 2.15 -1.78 5.84
C GLU A 149 2.68 -2.77 6.89
N LYS A 150 3.68 -3.55 6.49
CA LYS A 150 4.38 -4.47 7.38
C LYS A 150 5.35 -3.67 8.26
N VAL A 151 5.13 -3.68 9.57
CA VAL A 151 6.02 -3.04 10.55
C VAL A 151 7.37 -3.74 10.49
N GLY A 152 8.35 -3.10 9.85
CA GLY A 152 9.68 -3.66 9.58
C GLY A 152 10.18 -3.50 8.14
N ALA A 153 9.34 -3.05 7.21
CA ALA A 153 9.71 -2.90 5.79
C ALA A 153 10.27 -1.52 5.40
N SER A 154 10.94 -0.82 6.32
CA SER A 154 11.90 0.23 5.94
C SER A 154 13.29 -0.41 5.90
N SER A 155 13.76 -0.70 4.68
CA SER A 155 15.04 -1.35 4.36
C SER A 155 15.23 -2.76 4.93
N LYS A 156 14.95 -3.78 4.12
CA LYS A 156 15.95 -4.79 3.70
C LYS A 156 15.35 -5.75 2.68
N ASN A 157 16.22 -6.11 1.76
CA ASN A 157 16.02 -6.91 0.56
C ASN A 157 15.37 -8.27 0.85
N SER A 158 14.59 -8.75 -0.11
CA SER A 158 14.01 -10.09 -0.16
C SER A 158 15.12 -11.15 -0.18
N TYR A 159 15.35 -11.84 0.94
CA TYR A 159 15.90 -13.19 0.97
C TYR A 159 15.60 -13.80 2.35
N SER A 160 14.78 -14.85 2.38
CA SER A 160 14.56 -15.66 3.58
C SER A 160 15.75 -16.59 3.76
N VAL A 161 16.66 -16.25 4.67
CA VAL A 161 17.56 -17.23 5.27
C VAL A 161 16.77 -17.95 6.35
N VAL A 162 16.70 -19.27 6.25
CA VAL A 162 16.26 -20.13 7.35
C VAL A 162 17.28 -20.01 8.47
N GLU A 163 16.87 -19.46 9.61
CA GLU A 163 17.68 -19.54 10.82
C GLU A 163 17.52 -20.96 11.38
N GLU A 164 18.62 -21.71 11.35
CA GLU A 164 18.76 -23.00 12.01
C GLU A 164 18.69 -22.73 13.52
N VAL A 165 17.70 -23.33 14.18
CA VAL A 165 17.60 -23.31 15.63
C VAL A 165 18.39 -24.52 16.11
N ASP A 166 19.53 -24.26 16.75
CA ASP A 166 20.29 -25.24 17.54
C ASP A 166 19.46 -25.63 18.77
N ASP A 167 18.56 -26.60 18.62
CA ASP A 167 17.99 -27.36 19.73
C ASP A 167 18.90 -28.59 19.97
N ASP A 168 19.91 -28.38 20.80
CA ASP A 168 20.53 -29.46 21.60
C ASP A 168 19.46 -29.95 22.59
N ASP A 169 18.58 -30.85 22.15
CA ASP A 169 17.91 -31.82 23.02
C ASP A 169 17.47 -33.03 22.18
N GLU A 170 18.12 -34.14 22.46
CA GLU A 170 18.00 -35.47 21.89
C GLU A 170 16.62 -36.09 22.14
N GLU A 171 15.77 -36.26 21.12
CA GLU A 171 14.74 -37.32 21.11
C GLU A 171 14.59 -37.98 19.72
N ASP A 172 14.92 -39.28 19.73
CA ASP A 172 14.88 -40.26 18.65
C ASP A 172 13.47 -40.46 18.07
N TYR A 173 13.19 -39.92 16.88
CA TYR A 173 11.95 -40.18 16.15
C TYR A 173 12.14 -40.32 14.63
N LEU A 174 13.06 -41.16 14.17
CA LEU A 174 12.97 -41.72 12.82
C LEU A 174 13.43 -43.17 12.74
N ARG A 175 12.45 -44.08 12.67
CA ARG A 175 12.27 -45.13 11.64
C ARG A 175 11.12 -46.02 12.09
N THR A 176 10.02 -46.15 11.34
CA THR A 176 9.99 -46.90 10.09
C THR A 176 8.85 -46.45 9.17
N ASN A 177 9.17 -46.01 7.95
CA ASN A 177 8.28 -46.25 6.82
C ASN A 177 8.75 -47.54 6.15
N ARG A 178 8.04 -48.64 6.43
CA ARG A 178 8.22 -49.90 5.71
C ARG A 178 7.18 -49.95 4.60
N ILE A 179 7.66 -50.13 3.38
CA ILE A 179 6.89 -50.55 2.18
C ILE A 179 6.31 -51.94 2.42
#